data_AF-A0A354B9V6-F1
#
_entry.id   AF-A0A354B9V6-F1
#
_cell.length_a   1.000
_cell.length_b   1.000
_cell.length_c   1.000
_cell.angle_alpha   90.00
_cell.angle_beta   90.00
_cell.angle_gamma   90.00
#
_symmetry.space_group_name_H-M   'P 1'
#
loop_
_entity.id
_entity.type
_entity.pdbx_description
1 polymer ?
#
loop_
_entity_poly.entity_id
_entity_poly.type
_entity_poly.pdbx_seq_one_letter_code
_entity_poly.pdbx_strand_id
1 'polypeptide(L)'
;GEADPPCPNCGGILKSATISFGQSLIAEDLQRAERAAVECDLFLAVGTSLAVFPINETIKVAHQTGSKVIILNGEATVFDPIADVVLHAGISETLPRIVRAVA
;
A
#
# COMPACT_ATOMS: atom_id res chain seq x y z
N GLY A 1 -26.10 0.46 -6.08
CA GLY A 1 -25.00 0.38 -7.06
C GLY A 1 -25.60 0.37 -8.43
N GLU A 2 -24.89 0.91 -9.41
CA GLU A 2 -25.26 0.74 -10.82
C GLU A 2 -25.05 -0.73 -11.22
N ALA A 3 -25.83 -1.20 -12.19
CA ALA A 3 -25.68 -2.55 -12.71
C ALA A 3 -24.40 -2.66 -13.54
N ASP A 4 -23.69 -3.78 -13.45
CA ASP A 4 -22.51 -4.03 -14.28
C ASP A 4 -22.91 -4.03 -15.77
N PRO A 5 -22.21 -3.25 -16.62
CA PRO A 5 -22.56 -3.18 -18.03
C PRO A 5 -22.29 -4.53 -18.73
N PRO A 6 -23.07 -4.86 -19.77
CA PRO A 6 -22.78 -6.03 -20.59
C PRO A 6 -21.56 -5.77 -21.48
N CYS A 7 -20.77 -6.82 -21.71
CA CYS A 7 -19.67 -6.80 -22.66
C CYS A 7 -20.19 -6.60 -24.09
N PRO A 8 -19.70 -5.60 -24.85
CA PRO A 8 -20.20 -5.33 -26.21
C PRO A 8 -19.89 -6.44 -27.22
N ASN A 9 -18.95 -7.35 -26.91
CA ASN A 9 -18.56 -8.45 -27.79
C ASN A 9 -19.30 -9.77 -27.50
N CYS A 10 -19.57 -10.09 -26.23
CA CYS A 10 -20.15 -11.39 -25.85
C CYS A 10 -21.39 -11.31 -24.97
N GLY A 11 -21.82 -10.12 -24.55
CA GLY A 11 -22.99 -9.92 -23.67
C GLY A 11 -22.79 -10.33 -22.21
N GLY A 12 -21.63 -10.87 -21.82
CA GLY A 12 -21.31 -11.23 -20.44
C GLY A 12 -21.12 -10.04 -19.50
N ILE A 13 -20.96 -10.29 -18.20
CA ILE A 13 -20.78 -9.24 -17.19
C ILE A 13 -19.40 -8.58 -17.35
N LEU A 14 -19.36 -7.26 -17.52
CA LEU A 14 -18.13 -6.48 -17.50
C LEU A 14 -17.88 -5.91 -16.09
N LYS A 15 -17.03 -6.60 -15.33
CA LYS A 15 -16.55 -6.13 -14.03
C LYS A 15 -15.36 -5.21 -14.21
N SER A 16 -15.24 -4.17 -13.37
CA SER A 16 -14.00 -3.41 -13.21
C SER A 16 -12.81 -4.33 -12.93
N ALA A 17 -11.63 -4.00 -13.48
CA ALA A 17 -10.38 -4.71 -13.28
C ALA A 17 -9.77 -4.44 -11.88
N THR A 18 -10.57 -4.63 -10.83
CA THR A 18 -10.18 -4.48 -9.43
C THR A 18 -10.13 -5.84 -8.74
N ILE A 19 -9.25 -5.96 -7.75
CA ILE A 19 -9.23 -7.12 -6.85
C ILE A 19 -10.23 -6.86 -5.72
N SER A 20 -11.24 -7.70 -5.63
CA SER A 20 -12.25 -7.64 -4.57
C SER A 20 -11.81 -8.44 -3.35
N PHE A 21 -12.37 -8.17 -2.17
CA PHE A 21 -12.12 -9.02 -1.00
C PHE A 21 -12.47 -10.48 -1.30
N GLY A 22 -11.61 -11.39 -0.87
CA GLY A 22 -11.71 -12.83 -1.15
C GLY A 22 -11.15 -13.25 -2.50
N GLN A 23 -10.80 -12.31 -3.39
CA GLN A 23 -10.07 -12.61 -4.62
C GLN A 23 -8.56 -12.57 -4.38
N SER A 24 -7.83 -13.49 -4.99
CA SER A 24 -6.36 -13.48 -4.96
C SER A 24 -5.81 -12.23 -5.66
N LEU A 25 -4.74 -11.66 -5.10
CA LEU A 25 -3.92 -10.69 -5.83
C LEU A 25 -3.24 -11.36 -7.04
N ILE A 26 -2.82 -10.54 -7.99
CA ILE A 26 -2.00 -10.99 -9.12
C ILE A 26 -0.61 -11.35 -8.56
N ALA A 27 -0.21 -12.62 -8.72
CA ALA A 27 1.01 -13.14 -8.13
C ALA A 27 2.27 -12.37 -8.57
N GLU A 28 2.35 -12.00 -9.86
CA GLU A 28 3.46 -11.23 -10.41
C GLU A 28 3.60 -9.85 -9.76
N ASP A 29 2.49 -9.14 -9.56
CA ASP A 29 2.50 -7.83 -8.92
C ASP A 29 2.92 -7.91 -7.44
N LEU A 30 2.46 -8.94 -6.73
CA LEU A 30 2.86 -9.18 -5.34
C LEU A 30 4.35 -9.48 -5.24
N GLN A 31 4.89 -10.35 -6.10
CA GLN A 31 6.32 -10.64 -6.16
C GLN A 31 7.16 -9.39 -6.48
N ARG A 32 6.67 -8.53 -7.37
CA ARG A 32 7.33 -7.25 -7.69
C ARG A 32 7.36 -6.33 -6.47
N ALA A 33 6.25 -6.23 -5.71
CA ALA A 33 6.18 -5.42 -4.50
C ALA A 33 7.08 -5.96 -3.38
N GLU A 34 7.10 -7.27 -3.16
CA GLU A 34 7.99 -7.92 -2.19
C GLU A 34 9.47 -7.67 -2.52
N ARG A 35 9.86 -7.81 -3.79
CA ARG A 35 11.23 -7.52 -4.22
C ARG A 35 11.62 -6.06 -3.99
N ALA A 36 10.74 -5.12 -4.33
CA ALA A 36 10.97 -3.71 -4.08
C ALA A 36 11.16 -3.42 -2.57
N ALA A 37 10.42 -4.13 -1.70
CA ALA A 37 10.58 -4.01 -0.26
C ALA A 37 11.88 -4.65 0.27
N VAL A 38 12.37 -5.71 -0.36
CA VAL A 38 13.69 -6.30 -0.04
C VAL A 38 14.82 -5.34 -0.40
N GLU A 39 14.74 -4.71 -1.57
CA GLU A 39 15.83 -3.94 -2.18
C GLU A 39 15.85 -2.46 -1.76
N CYS A 40 14.80 -1.95 -1.12
CA CYS A 40 14.75 -0.55 -0.71
C CYS A 40 15.73 -0.24 0.43
N ASP A 41 16.15 1.01 0.50
CA ASP A 41 16.81 1.59 1.68
C ASP A 41 15.81 2.31 2.60
N LEU A 42 14.66 2.72 2.05
CA LEU A 42 13.55 3.36 2.73
C LEU A 42 12.19 2.82 2.25
N PHE A 43 11.35 2.42 3.20
CA PHE A 43 9.94 2.07 3.00
C PHE A 43 9.05 3.15 3.63
N LEU A 44 8.22 3.81 2.81
CA LEU A 44 7.30 4.86 3.24
C LEU A 44 5.84 4.43 3.01
N ALA A 45 5.12 4.10 4.09
CA ALA A 45 3.68 3.88 4.05
C ALA A 45 2.94 5.21 4.21
N VAL A 46 2.03 5.51 3.27
CA VAL A 46 1.26 6.78 3.28
C VAL A 46 -0.23 6.49 3.17
N GLY A 47 -1.02 7.02 4.10
CA GLY A 47 -2.49 7.00 4.02
C GLY A 47 -3.10 5.60 4.00
N THR A 48 -2.47 4.66 4.72
CA THR A 48 -2.92 3.27 4.82
C THR A 48 -2.92 2.82 6.27
N SER A 49 -3.96 2.08 6.67
CA SER A 49 -4.03 1.43 7.98
C SER A 49 -3.16 0.17 8.06
N LEU A 50 -2.62 -0.28 6.91
CA LEU A 50 -1.85 -1.52 6.77
C LEU A 50 -2.62 -2.78 7.25
N ALA A 51 -3.95 -2.74 7.23
CA ALA A 51 -4.78 -3.84 7.71
C ALA A 51 -5.02 -4.96 6.68
N VAL A 52 -4.71 -4.73 5.40
CA VAL A 52 -5.08 -5.65 4.30
C VAL A 52 -3.91 -6.55 3.92
N PHE A 53 -4.09 -7.86 4.17
CA PHE A 53 -3.19 -8.92 3.72
C PHE A 53 -3.47 -9.31 2.26
N PRO A 54 -2.46 -9.75 1.46
CA PRO A 54 -1.05 -10.00 1.81
C PRO A 54 -0.13 -8.80 1.67
N ILE A 55 -0.56 -7.72 1.02
CA ILE A 55 0.35 -6.62 0.66
C ILE A 55 0.94 -5.91 1.89
N ASN A 56 0.25 -5.90 3.02
CA ASN A 56 0.77 -5.30 4.24
C ASN A 56 2.04 -5.98 4.79
N GLU A 57 2.36 -7.22 4.40
CA GLU A 57 3.56 -7.92 4.88
C GLU A 57 4.85 -7.32 4.31
N THR A 58 4.79 -6.56 3.20
CA THR A 58 5.99 -5.95 2.61
C THR A 58 6.70 -4.98 3.56
N ILE A 59 5.99 -4.37 4.50
CA ILE A 59 6.61 -3.51 5.52
C ILE A 59 7.50 -4.31 6.47
N LYS A 60 7.10 -5.54 6.83
CA LYS A 60 7.93 -6.43 7.66
C LYS A 60 9.15 -6.88 6.90
N VAL A 61 9.00 -7.19 5.61
CA VAL A 61 10.10 -7.54 4.72
C VAL A 61 11.13 -6.42 4.71
N ALA A 62 10.71 -5.17 4.44
CA ALA A 62 11.61 -4.02 4.43
C ALA A 62 12.30 -3.79 5.78
N HIS A 63 11.55 -3.90 6.90
CA HIS A 63 12.13 -3.78 8.24
C HIS A 63 13.19 -4.87 8.50
N GLN A 64 12.92 -6.11 8.12
CA GLN A 64 13.81 -7.25 8.32
C GLN A 64 15.07 -7.19 7.45
N THR A 65 15.01 -6.54 6.29
CA THR A 65 16.18 -6.29 5.43
C THR A 65 17.02 -5.09 5.88
N GLY A 66 16.62 -4.40 6.95
CA GLY A 66 17.35 -3.27 7.52
C GLY A 66 17.00 -1.91 6.89
N SER A 67 15.96 -1.86 6.06
CA SER A 67 15.45 -0.61 5.48
C SER A 67 14.88 0.29 6.58
N LYS A 68 14.97 1.60 6.39
CA LYS A 68 14.23 2.55 7.23
C LYS A 68 12.75 2.47 6.94
N VAL A 69 11.91 2.43 7.97
CA VAL A 69 10.45 2.35 7.84
C VAL A 69 9.82 3.63 8.38
N ILE A 70 9.05 4.30 7.53
CA ILE A 70 8.29 5.49 7.89
C ILE A 70 6.82 5.23 7.63
N ILE A 71 5.98 5.58 8.60
CA ILE A 71 4.52 5.53 8.48
C ILE A 71 3.96 6.94 8.62
N LEU A 72 3.27 7.41 7.60
CA LEU A 72 2.47 8.64 7.60
C LEU A 72 1.01 8.26 7.39
N ASN A 73 0.23 8.28 8.46
CA ASN A 73 -1.20 7.96 8.41
C ASN A 73 -1.97 8.82 9.42
N GLY A 74 -3.25 9.10 9.15
CA GLY A 74 -4.05 9.93 10.07
C GLY A 74 -4.31 9.26 11.44
N GLU A 75 -4.26 7.94 11.49
CA GLU A 75 -4.52 7.11 12.66
C GLU A 75 -3.42 6.07 12.85
N ALA A 76 -3.35 5.49 14.05
CA ALA A 76 -2.39 4.43 14.38
C ALA A 76 -2.57 3.18 13.51
N THR A 77 -1.45 2.51 13.22
CA THR A 77 -1.44 1.21 12.53
C THR A 77 -0.90 0.13 13.46
N VAL A 78 -1.18 -1.14 13.13
CA VAL A 78 -0.59 -2.29 13.84
C VAL A 78 0.93 -2.39 13.67
N PHE A 79 1.50 -1.63 12.74
CA PHE A 79 2.92 -1.63 12.42
C PHE A 79 3.69 -0.43 12.99
N ASP A 80 3.02 0.49 13.68
CA ASP A 80 3.68 1.60 14.37
C ASP A 80 4.87 1.15 15.25
N PRO A 81 4.80 0.00 15.97
CA PRO A 81 5.93 -0.45 16.80
C PRO A 81 7.21 -0.86 16.04
N ILE A 82 7.14 -1.13 14.74
CA ILE A 82 8.30 -1.51 13.92
C ILE A 82 8.84 -0.37 13.06
N ALA A 83 8.13 0.77 13.02
CA ALA A 83 8.54 1.92 12.23
C ALA A 83 9.64 2.73 12.94
N ASP A 84 10.61 3.22 12.18
CA ASP A 84 11.61 4.17 12.68
C ASP A 84 10.98 5.54 12.94
N VAL A 85 9.98 5.93 12.12
CA VAL A 85 9.25 7.19 12.26
C VAL A 85 7.76 6.95 12.03
N VAL A 86 6.95 7.46 12.96
CA VAL A 86 5.48 7.46 12.84
C VAL A 86 4.98 8.90 12.89
N LEU A 87 4.21 9.28 11.88
CA LEU A 87 3.58 10.60 11.76
C LEU A 87 2.07 10.41 11.71
N HIS A 88 1.40 10.70 12.84
CA HIS A 88 -0.06 10.74 12.90
C HIS A 88 -0.57 12.11 12.45
N ALA A 89 -0.73 12.28 11.13
CA ALA A 89 -1.08 13.56 10.52
C ALA A 89 -1.78 13.40 9.17
N GLY A 90 -2.42 14.49 8.71
CA GLY A 90 -3.08 14.54 7.41
C GLY A 90 -2.09 14.51 6.24
N ILE A 91 -2.20 13.50 5.37
CA ILE A 91 -1.28 13.30 4.25
C ILE A 91 -1.20 14.52 3.30
N SER A 92 -2.33 15.20 3.10
CA SER A 92 -2.44 16.36 2.20
C SER A 92 -1.65 17.58 2.70
N GLU A 93 -1.42 17.69 4.01
CA GLU A 93 -0.62 18.77 4.59
C GLU A 93 0.85 18.34 4.75
N THR A 94 1.07 17.15 5.31
CA THR A 94 2.41 16.72 5.75
C THR A 94 3.29 16.29 4.59
N LEU A 95 2.75 15.54 3.61
CA LEU A 95 3.58 14.99 2.53
C LEU A 95 4.19 16.11 1.65
N PRO A 96 3.47 17.17 1.24
CA PRO A 96 4.09 18.29 0.53
C PRO A 96 5.20 19.00 1.32
N ARG A 97 5.08 19.08 2.66
CA ARG A 97 6.12 19.67 3.52
C ARG A 97 7.37 18.83 3.54
N ILE A 98 7.25 17.50 3.60
CA ILE A 98 8.37 16.57 3.50
C ILE A 98 9.08 16.75 2.16
N VAL A 99 8.34 16.74 1.05
CA VAL A 99 8.89 16.92 -0.30
C VAL A 99 9.67 18.23 -0.42
N ARG A 100 9.13 19.35 0.10
CA ARG A 100 9.83 20.65 0.09
C ARG A 100 11.10 20.69 0.95
N ALA A 101 11.19 19.85 1.98
CA ALA A 101 12.33 19.82 2.88
C ALA A 101 13.51 18.98 2.35
N VAL A 102 13.25 18.09 1.39
CA VAL A 102 14.26 17.18 0.79
C VAL A 102 14.62 17.53 -0.66
N ALA A 103 13.94 18.52 -1.24
CA ALA A 103 14.25 19.08 -2.56
C ALA A 103 15.32 20.16 -2.45
#